data_AF-A0A0W7YBJ4-F1
#
_entry.id   AF-A0A0W7YBJ4-F1
#
_cell.length_a   1.000
_cell.length_b   1.000
_cell.length_c   1.000
_cell.angle_alpha   90.00
_cell.angle_beta   90.00
_cell.angle_gamma   90.00
#
_symmetry.space_group_name_H-M   'P 1'
#
loop_
_entity.id
_entity.type
_entity.pdbx_description
1 polymer ?
#
loop_
_entity_poly.entity_id
_entity_poly.type
_entity_poly.pdbx_seq_one_letter_code
_entity_poly.pdbx_strand_id
1 'polypeptide(L)'
;MSIEKKMKKVQDLSKYQGNEVFTIHFKANEILVNGLSANSIEPDVAIIYSTYHRKKIIAGKVFGKIISDSRENIVAIDKRKISNPTIFLNEGQEYLKFNQDTPFIDSDQILIYWEYGPYVFLCLSFYDEINSMTVNECIFSNKISGKHFFRKLIFNFLPIEQKNEILSYFLNAQTNKKTEDLSDEY
;
A
#
# COMPACT_ATOMS: atom_id res chain seq x y z
N MET A 1 -12.49 7.85 22.13
CA MET A 1 -11.79 6.60 21.73
C MET A 1 -10.48 6.98 21.04
N SER A 2 -9.34 6.46 21.50
CA SER A 2 -8.00 6.75 20.95
C SER A 2 -7.84 6.26 19.50
N ILE A 3 -6.84 6.79 18.77
CA ILE A 3 -6.53 6.37 17.39
C ILE A 3 -6.19 4.88 17.36
N GLU A 4 -5.35 4.43 18.29
CA GLU A 4 -5.01 3.01 18.48
C GLU A 4 -6.26 2.12 18.58
N LYS A 5 -7.22 2.46 19.46
CA LYS A 5 -8.48 1.69 19.61
C LYS A 5 -9.30 1.66 18.32
N LYS A 6 -9.33 2.76 17.57
CA LYS A 6 -10.02 2.82 16.26
C LYS A 6 -9.33 1.92 15.24
N MET A 7 -8.00 2.00 15.15
CA MET A 7 -7.22 1.16 14.25
C MET A 7 -7.38 -0.33 14.60
N LYS A 8 -7.35 -0.69 15.89
CA LYS A 8 -7.56 -2.07 16.33
C LYS A 8 -8.93 -2.60 15.91
N LYS A 9 -9.99 -1.80 16.06
CA LYS A 9 -11.33 -2.15 15.57
C LYS A 9 -11.34 -2.43 14.07
N VAL A 10 -10.63 -1.62 13.28
CA VAL A 10 -10.50 -1.81 11.82
C VAL A 10 -9.74 -3.11 11.52
N GLN A 11 -8.67 -3.42 12.24
CA GLN A 11 -7.94 -4.69 12.10
C GLN A 11 -8.78 -5.91 12.48
N ASP A 12 -9.63 -5.82 13.50
CA ASP A 12 -10.48 -6.95 13.86
C ASP A 12 -11.60 -7.16 12.83
N LEU A 13 -12.10 -6.07 12.21
CA LEU A 13 -13.08 -6.15 11.12
C LEU A 13 -12.48 -6.70 9.82
N SER A 14 -11.20 -6.44 9.50
CA SER A 14 -10.56 -6.93 8.28
C SER A 14 -10.35 -8.45 8.26
N LYS A 15 -10.49 -9.13 9.41
CA LYS A 15 -10.46 -10.59 9.49
C LYS A 15 -11.70 -11.24 8.86
N TYR A 16 -12.75 -10.47 8.63
CA TYR A 16 -13.99 -10.95 8.02
C TYR A 16 -14.14 -10.33 6.63
N GLN A 17 -14.40 -11.17 5.63
CA GLN A 17 -14.58 -10.74 4.24
C GLN A 17 -15.81 -9.84 4.10
N GLY A 18 -15.73 -8.84 3.21
CA GLY A 18 -16.89 -8.07 2.74
C GLY A 18 -17.23 -6.83 3.57
N ASN A 19 -16.40 -6.47 4.55
CA ASN A 19 -16.64 -5.30 5.41
C ASN A 19 -16.15 -3.96 4.83
N GLU A 20 -15.67 -3.92 3.58
CA GLU A 20 -14.99 -2.75 2.99
C GLU A 20 -13.86 -2.19 3.85
N VAL A 21 -13.24 -3.06 4.65
CA VAL A 21 -12.14 -2.76 5.55
C VAL A 21 -10.98 -3.67 5.19
N PHE A 22 -9.79 -3.08 5.08
CA PHE A 22 -8.58 -3.78 4.66
C PHE A 22 -7.44 -3.47 5.61
N THR A 23 -6.54 -4.43 5.79
CA THR A 23 -5.29 -4.20 6.50
C THR A 23 -4.13 -4.78 5.75
N ILE A 24 -2.99 -4.09 5.78
CA ILE A 24 -1.73 -4.56 5.23
C ILE A 24 -0.71 -4.53 6.37
N HIS A 25 -0.16 -5.69 6.69
CA HIS A 25 0.87 -5.87 7.70
C HIS A 25 2.20 -5.98 6.98
N PHE A 26 3.04 -4.97 7.11
CA PHE A 26 4.41 -4.97 6.63
C PHE A 26 5.31 -5.44 7.78
N LYS A 27 5.72 -6.71 7.74
CA LYS A 27 6.68 -7.29 8.69
C LYS A 27 8.03 -7.49 8.01
N ALA A 28 9.06 -7.74 8.81
CA ALA A 28 10.44 -7.88 8.31
C ALA A 28 10.61 -8.95 7.22
N ASN A 29 9.85 -10.06 7.31
CA ASN A 29 10.02 -11.22 6.42
C ASN A 29 8.76 -11.54 5.59
N GLU A 30 7.63 -10.91 5.88
CA GLU A 30 6.35 -11.23 5.25
C GLU A 30 5.48 -9.98 5.12
N ILE A 31 4.64 -9.95 4.09
CA ILE A 31 3.58 -8.97 3.97
C ILE A 31 2.25 -9.71 3.88
N LEU A 32 1.30 -9.34 4.73
CA LEU A 32 -0.01 -9.97 4.77
C LEU A 32 -1.12 -8.94 4.59
N VAL A 33 -2.03 -9.23 3.66
CA VAL A 33 -3.22 -8.44 3.38
C VAL A 33 -4.46 -9.19 3.88
N ASN A 34 -5.31 -8.51 4.65
CA ASN A 34 -6.61 -9.03 5.12
C ASN A 34 -7.76 -8.17 4.57
N GLY A 35 -8.97 -8.73 4.57
CA GLY A 35 -10.23 -8.05 4.21
C GLY A 35 -10.74 -8.33 2.79
N LEU A 36 -9.94 -8.99 1.96
CA LEU A 36 -10.29 -9.32 0.57
C LEU A 36 -10.89 -10.72 0.41
N SER A 37 -10.46 -11.64 1.26
CA SER A 37 -10.90 -13.03 1.26
C SER A 37 -11.04 -13.52 2.71
N ALA A 38 -11.58 -14.72 2.88
CA ALA A 38 -11.64 -15.37 4.20
C ALA A 38 -10.25 -15.63 4.80
N ASN A 39 -9.22 -15.76 3.96
CA ASN A 39 -7.84 -15.99 4.36
C ASN A 39 -6.97 -14.75 4.12
N SER A 40 -5.90 -14.64 4.90
CA SER A 40 -4.82 -13.69 4.63
C SER A 40 -4.16 -13.99 3.29
N ILE A 41 -3.81 -12.95 2.56
CA ILE A 41 -3.16 -13.04 1.26
C ILE A 41 -1.74 -12.48 1.40
N GLU A 42 -0.77 -13.21 0.87
CA GLU A 42 0.56 -12.70 0.67
C GLU A 42 0.68 -12.13 -0.75
N PRO A 43 0.84 -10.81 -0.93
CA PRO A 43 0.88 -10.21 -2.25
C PRO A 43 2.26 -10.41 -2.91
N ASP A 44 2.26 -10.42 -4.25
CA ASP A 44 3.46 -10.41 -5.07
C ASP A 44 4.24 -9.10 -4.87
N VAL A 45 3.48 -8.01 -4.77
CA VAL A 45 3.98 -6.66 -4.57
C VAL A 45 3.15 -5.98 -3.49
N ALA A 46 3.79 -5.32 -2.54
CA ALA A 46 3.14 -4.37 -1.66
C ALA A 46 4.13 -3.27 -1.27
N ILE A 47 3.71 -2.01 -1.34
CA ILE A 47 4.54 -0.85 -1.09
C ILE A 47 3.71 0.16 -0.28
N ILE A 48 4.27 0.65 0.81
CA ILE A 48 3.86 1.90 1.43
C ILE A 48 4.97 2.93 1.23
N TYR A 49 4.58 4.13 0.84
CA TYR A 49 5.42 5.32 0.82
C TYR A 49 4.67 6.45 1.49
N SER A 50 5.29 7.11 2.47
CA SER A 50 4.74 8.27 3.16
C SER A 50 5.81 9.34 3.32
N THR A 51 5.40 10.60 3.25
CA THR A 51 6.24 11.77 3.54
C THR A 51 5.62 12.71 4.57
N TYR A 52 4.55 12.24 5.23
CA TYR A 52 3.74 13.03 6.15
C TYR A 52 4.59 13.74 7.23
N HIS A 53 4.42 15.06 7.35
CA HIS A 53 5.20 15.92 8.23
C HIS A 53 6.72 15.74 8.08
N ARG A 54 7.19 15.58 6.84
CA ARG A 54 8.61 15.38 6.47
C ARG A 54 9.22 14.08 7.01
N LYS A 55 8.43 13.20 7.63
CA LYS A 55 8.88 11.85 8.00
C LYS A 55 8.70 10.95 6.78
N LYS A 56 9.81 10.41 6.29
CA LYS A 56 9.81 9.50 5.15
C LYS A 56 9.69 8.06 5.65
N ILE A 57 8.64 7.39 5.21
CA ILE A 57 8.47 5.94 5.37
C ILE A 57 8.49 5.35 3.97
N ILE A 58 9.28 4.32 3.77
CA ILE A 58 9.13 3.42 2.63
C ILE A 58 9.24 2.01 3.17
N ALA A 59 8.28 1.15 2.89
CA ALA A 59 8.36 -0.25 3.29
C ALA A 59 7.59 -1.09 2.27
N GLY A 60 8.02 -2.33 2.07
CA GLY A 60 7.36 -3.16 1.08
C GLY A 60 8.05 -4.45 0.73
N LYS A 61 7.49 -5.11 -0.27
CA LYS A 61 8.03 -6.29 -0.92
C LYS A 61 7.69 -6.20 -2.40
N VAL A 62 8.63 -6.53 -3.27
CA VAL A 62 8.41 -6.69 -4.71
C VAL A 62 9.03 -8.02 -5.12
N PHE A 63 8.18 -8.97 -5.51
CA PHE A 63 8.59 -10.32 -5.95
C PHE A 63 9.62 -10.98 -5.01
N GLY A 64 9.30 -10.99 -3.71
CA GLY A 64 10.16 -11.59 -2.68
C GLY A 64 11.31 -10.70 -2.20
N LYS A 65 11.59 -9.56 -2.84
CA LYS A 65 12.60 -8.59 -2.39
C LYS A 65 11.96 -7.57 -1.45
N ILE A 66 12.42 -7.53 -0.19
CA ILE A 66 11.95 -6.58 0.82
C ILE A 66 12.51 -5.19 0.52
N ILE A 67 11.63 -4.19 0.58
CA ILE A 67 11.96 -2.76 0.49
C ILE A 67 11.98 -2.22 1.92
N SER A 68 13.09 -1.56 2.25
CA SER A 68 13.56 -1.28 3.60
C SER A 68 12.61 -0.51 4.53
N ASP A 69 12.06 -1.17 5.55
CA ASP A 69 12.12 -0.72 6.95
C ASP A 69 12.09 -1.99 7.82
N SER A 70 12.95 -2.06 8.84
CA SER A 70 12.97 -3.19 9.78
C SER A 70 11.79 -3.16 10.76
N ARG A 71 11.09 -2.02 10.84
CA ARG A 71 9.96 -1.82 11.73
C ARG A 71 8.71 -2.46 11.17
N GLU A 72 7.94 -3.08 12.06
CA GLU A 72 6.60 -3.51 11.73
C GLU A 72 5.73 -2.27 11.48
N ASN A 73 5.17 -2.20 10.28
CA ASN A 73 4.23 -1.17 9.89
C ASN A 73 2.88 -1.82 9.61
N ILE A 74 1.81 -1.24 10.13
CA ILE A 74 0.45 -1.70 9.84
C ILE A 74 -0.32 -0.56 9.20
N VAL A 75 -0.88 -0.83 8.03
CA VAL A 75 -1.83 0.04 7.36
C VAL A 75 -3.22 -0.55 7.55
N ALA A 76 -4.17 0.25 8.02
CA ALA A 76 -5.57 -0.13 8.08
C ALA A 76 -6.42 0.88 7.32
N ILE A 77 -7.30 0.41 6.44
CA ILE A 77 -8.11 1.25 5.56
C ILE A 77 -9.58 0.92 5.82
N ASP A 78 -10.34 1.92 6.24
CA ASP A 78 -11.79 1.82 6.43
C ASP A 78 -12.49 2.57 5.29
N LYS A 79 -13.05 1.82 4.33
CA LYS A 79 -13.73 2.35 3.13
C LYS A 79 -15.25 2.26 3.23
N ARG A 80 -15.81 1.88 4.39
CA ARG A 80 -17.28 1.80 4.56
C ARG A 80 -18.01 3.13 4.31
N LYS A 81 -17.27 4.24 4.38
CA LYS A 81 -17.70 5.55 3.85
C LYS A 81 -16.96 5.81 2.54
N ILE A 82 -17.58 5.45 1.43
CA ILE A 82 -16.98 5.52 0.08
C ILE A 82 -16.40 6.92 -0.21
N SER A 83 -17.10 7.98 0.20
CA SER A 83 -16.70 9.38 -0.06
C SER A 83 -15.59 9.90 0.86
N ASN A 84 -15.21 9.16 1.91
CA ASN A 84 -14.20 9.60 2.87
C ASN A 84 -13.52 8.39 3.53
N PRO A 85 -12.73 7.62 2.76
CA PRO A 85 -11.98 6.52 3.33
C PRO A 85 -11.03 7.05 4.40
N THR A 86 -10.95 6.33 5.52
CA THR A 86 -10.01 6.66 6.59
C THR A 86 -8.85 5.67 6.55
N ILE A 87 -7.63 6.19 6.49
CA ILE A 87 -6.39 5.42 6.53
C ILE A 87 -5.81 5.56 7.93
N PHE A 88 -5.36 4.46 8.51
CA PHE A 88 -4.60 4.42 9.75
C PHE A 88 -3.24 3.84 9.43
N LEU A 89 -2.19 4.44 9.98
CA LEU A 89 -0.82 3.93 9.91
C LEU A 89 -0.30 3.78 11.32
N ASN A 90 0.23 2.61 11.62
CA ASN A 90 1.09 2.39 12.76
C ASN A 90 2.53 2.25 12.25
N GLU A 91 3.41 3.10 12.77
CA GLU A 91 4.86 3.02 12.59
C GLU A 91 5.48 2.83 13.97
N GLY A 92 5.82 1.59 14.33
CA GLY A 92 6.30 1.28 15.67
C GLY A 92 5.27 1.64 16.77
N GLN A 93 5.54 2.66 17.58
CA GLN A 93 4.64 3.11 18.66
C GLN A 93 3.75 4.31 18.27
N GLU A 94 3.93 4.88 17.08
CA GLU A 94 3.16 6.04 16.63
C GLU A 94 1.92 5.56 15.85
N TYR A 95 0.76 6.17 16.15
CA TYR A 95 -0.50 5.88 15.47
C TYR A 95 -1.02 7.13 14.78
N LEU A 96 -1.06 7.08 13.46
CA LEU A 96 -1.54 8.17 12.61
C LEU A 96 -2.90 7.81 12.00
N LYS A 97 -3.71 8.85 11.78
CA LYS A 97 -5.01 8.75 11.12
C LYS A 97 -5.06 9.80 10.02
N PHE A 98 -5.42 9.38 8.82
CA PHE A 98 -5.60 10.22 7.65
C PHE A 98 -7.04 10.10 7.13
N ASN A 99 -7.68 11.25 6.98
CA ASN A 99 -9.02 11.46 6.44
C ASN A 99 -9.06 12.85 5.79
N GLN A 100 -10.23 13.26 5.26
CA GLN A 100 -10.38 14.55 4.59
C GLN A 100 -9.97 15.77 5.45
N ASP A 101 -10.10 15.67 6.77
CA ASP A 101 -9.79 16.74 7.72
C ASP A 101 -8.32 16.73 8.20
N THR A 102 -7.51 15.79 7.72
CA THR A 102 -6.12 15.65 8.19
C THR A 102 -5.28 16.79 7.60
N PRO A 103 -4.47 17.50 8.41
CA PRO A 103 -3.74 18.68 7.96
C PRO A 103 -2.49 18.27 7.18
N PHE A 104 -2.64 18.00 5.89
CA PHE A 104 -1.52 17.80 4.98
C PHE A 104 -0.95 19.16 4.57
N ILE A 105 0.37 19.20 4.39
CA ILE A 105 1.04 20.27 3.62
C ILE A 105 1.27 19.79 2.18
N ASP A 106 1.62 20.69 1.26
CA ASP A 106 1.78 20.39 -0.17
C ASP A 106 2.76 19.23 -0.47
N SER A 107 3.77 19.04 0.39
CA SER A 107 4.73 17.94 0.26
C SER A 107 4.27 16.63 0.87
N ASP A 108 3.22 16.62 1.69
CA ASP A 108 2.75 15.44 2.38
C ASP A 108 1.95 14.56 1.42
N GLN A 109 2.27 13.27 1.44
CA GLN A 109 1.54 12.27 0.70
C GLN A 109 1.68 10.91 1.35
N ILE A 110 0.68 10.06 1.10
CA ILE A 110 0.69 8.63 1.40
C ILE A 110 0.29 7.90 0.14
N LEU A 111 1.11 6.91 -0.21
CA LEU A 111 0.89 6.02 -1.33
C LEU A 111 0.97 4.60 -0.80
N ILE A 112 -0.11 3.86 -0.96
CA ILE A 112 -0.21 2.44 -0.61
C ILE A 112 -0.57 1.68 -1.86
N TYR A 113 0.22 0.66 -2.18
CA TYR A 113 0.04 -0.15 -3.36
C TYR A 113 0.19 -1.63 -3.03
N TRP A 114 -0.60 -2.49 -3.65
CA TRP A 114 -0.29 -3.92 -3.68
C TRP A 114 -0.88 -4.64 -4.90
N GLU A 115 -0.31 -5.78 -5.22
CA GLU A 115 -0.68 -6.68 -6.31
C GLU A 115 -0.78 -8.12 -5.82
N TYR A 116 -1.82 -8.84 -6.21
CA TYR A 116 -1.95 -10.28 -6.02
C TYR A 116 -2.63 -10.90 -7.23
N GLY A 117 -1.89 -11.67 -8.03
CA GLY A 117 -2.40 -12.22 -9.29
C GLY A 117 -2.94 -11.12 -10.22
N PRO A 118 -4.22 -11.19 -10.65
CA PRO A 118 -4.85 -10.16 -11.49
C PRO A 118 -5.32 -8.93 -10.68
N TYR A 119 -5.41 -9.03 -9.36
CA TYR A 119 -5.93 -7.98 -8.50
C TYR A 119 -4.84 -6.97 -8.14
N VAL A 120 -5.23 -5.71 -8.14
CA VAL A 120 -4.36 -4.59 -7.78
C VAL A 120 -5.16 -3.55 -7.01
N PHE A 121 -4.51 -2.94 -6.03
CA PHE A 121 -5.04 -1.88 -5.23
C PHE A 121 -4.07 -0.71 -5.19
N LEU A 122 -4.62 0.48 -5.24
CA LEU A 122 -3.91 1.72 -5.02
C LEU A 122 -4.71 2.59 -4.06
N CYS A 123 -4.02 3.11 -3.05
CA CYS A 123 -4.55 4.17 -2.20
C CYS A 123 -3.59 5.36 -2.20
N LEU A 124 -4.17 6.55 -2.36
CA LEU A 124 -3.48 7.83 -2.40
C LEU A 124 -4.09 8.74 -1.33
N SER A 125 -3.24 9.42 -0.58
CA SER A 125 -3.61 10.53 0.30
C SER A 125 -2.70 11.69 -0.01
N PHE A 126 -3.23 12.85 -0.35
CA PHE A 126 -2.44 14.04 -0.67
C PHE A 126 -3.26 15.32 -0.45
N TYR A 127 -2.57 16.45 -0.35
CA TYR A 127 -3.22 17.76 -0.29
C TYR A 127 -3.64 18.23 -1.69
N ASP A 128 -4.91 18.59 -1.84
CA ASP A 128 -5.43 19.25 -3.03
C ASP A 128 -5.45 20.76 -2.81
N GLU A 129 -4.50 21.46 -3.43
CA GLU A 129 -4.37 22.91 -3.35
C GLU A 129 -5.61 23.65 -3.87
N ILE A 130 -6.26 23.13 -4.92
CA ILE A 130 -7.41 23.78 -5.57
C ILE A 130 -8.60 23.83 -4.60
N ASN A 131 -8.84 22.70 -3.93
CA ASN A 131 -9.96 22.56 -3.01
C ASN A 131 -9.58 22.82 -1.55
N SER A 132 -8.30 23.08 -1.27
CA SER A 132 -7.73 23.27 0.07
C SER A 132 -8.14 22.17 1.05
N MET A 133 -8.10 20.91 0.61
CA MET A 133 -8.51 19.75 1.39
C MET A 133 -7.62 18.54 1.15
N THR A 134 -7.62 17.59 2.07
CA THR A 134 -6.95 16.31 1.87
C THR A 134 -7.84 15.38 1.05
N VAL A 135 -7.31 14.89 -0.06
CA VAL A 135 -7.95 13.88 -0.91
C VAL A 135 -7.47 12.50 -0.47
N ASN A 136 -8.40 11.59 -0.20
CA ASN A 136 -8.10 10.19 0.09
C ASN A 136 -8.85 9.31 -0.91
N GLU A 137 -8.11 8.63 -1.79
CA GLU A 137 -8.69 7.79 -2.83
C GLU A 137 -8.19 6.35 -2.71
N CYS A 138 -9.11 5.39 -2.88
CA CYS A 138 -8.85 3.96 -2.74
C CYS A 138 -9.47 3.20 -3.92
N ILE A 139 -8.62 2.78 -4.85
CA ILE A 139 -9.01 2.22 -6.15
C ILE A 139 -8.59 0.75 -6.23
N PHE A 140 -9.54 -0.09 -6.64
CA PHE A 140 -9.32 -1.50 -6.92
C PHE A 140 -9.46 -1.76 -8.42
N SER A 141 -8.62 -2.65 -8.95
CA SER A 141 -8.77 -3.17 -10.30
C SER A 141 -8.42 -4.64 -10.34
N ASN A 142 -9.05 -5.37 -11.26
CA ASN A 142 -8.73 -6.76 -11.58
C ASN A 142 -8.25 -6.91 -13.04
N LYS A 143 -7.94 -5.79 -13.71
CA LYS A 143 -7.49 -5.75 -15.10
C LYS A 143 -5.98 -5.57 -15.16
N ILE A 144 -5.33 -6.29 -16.07
CA ILE A 144 -3.89 -6.17 -16.35
C ILE A 144 -3.53 -4.72 -16.73
N SER A 145 -4.38 -4.03 -17.49
CA SER A 145 -4.17 -2.61 -17.81
C SER A 145 -4.16 -1.70 -16.58
N GLY A 146 -5.02 -1.98 -15.58
CA GLY A 146 -5.03 -1.28 -14.30
C GLY A 146 -3.73 -1.49 -13.52
N LYS A 147 -3.22 -2.72 -13.52
CA LYS A 147 -1.92 -3.06 -12.92
C LYS A 147 -0.78 -2.24 -13.53
N HIS A 148 -0.69 -2.19 -14.87
CA HIS A 148 0.32 -1.37 -15.54
C HIS A 148 0.15 0.13 -15.29
N PHE A 149 -1.07 0.62 -15.28
CA PHE A 149 -1.37 2.03 -15.00
C PHE A 149 -0.93 2.42 -13.59
N PHE A 150 -1.31 1.65 -12.57
CA PHE A 150 -0.92 1.93 -11.19
C PHE A 150 0.59 1.84 -10.97
N ARG A 151 1.28 0.85 -11.55
CA ARG A 151 2.76 0.80 -11.51
C ARG A 151 3.38 2.09 -12.03
N LYS A 152 2.95 2.56 -13.21
CA LYS A 152 3.45 3.81 -13.79
C LYS A 152 3.19 5.00 -12.87
N LEU A 153 2.00 5.07 -12.28
CA LEU A 153 1.64 6.13 -11.36
C LEU A 153 2.57 6.15 -10.15
N ILE A 154 2.77 5.00 -9.49
CA ILE A 154 3.62 4.86 -8.31
C ILE A 154 5.06 5.28 -8.62
N PHE A 155 5.60 4.85 -9.76
CA PHE A 155 6.95 5.26 -10.17
C PHE A 155 7.09 6.76 -10.46
N ASN A 156 6.00 7.49 -10.65
CA ASN A 156 6.03 8.94 -10.79
C ASN A 156 5.94 9.67 -9.45
N PHE A 157 5.33 9.04 -8.43
CA PHE A 157 5.25 9.59 -7.08
C PHE A 157 6.47 9.27 -6.21
N LEU A 158 7.17 8.18 -6.51
CA LEU A 158 8.38 7.79 -5.77
C LEU A 158 9.58 8.69 -6.11
N PRO A 159 10.43 9.03 -5.13
CA PRO A 159 11.70 9.71 -5.40
C PRO A 159 12.61 8.85 -6.26
N ILE A 160 13.51 9.50 -7.01
CA ILE A 160 14.36 8.86 -8.04
C ILE A 160 15.12 7.64 -7.52
N GLU A 161 15.72 7.74 -6.33
CA GLU A 161 16.49 6.63 -5.73
C GLU A 161 15.62 5.39 -5.48
N GLN A 162 14.48 5.55 -4.80
CA GLN A 162 13.57 4.45 -4.48
C GLN A 162 12.88 3.93 -5.74
N LYS A 163 12.58 4.81 -6.70
CA LYS A 163 12.07 4.42 -8.02
C LYS A 163 13.04 3.47 -8.72
N ASN A 164 14.33 3.80 -8.77
CA ASN A 164 15.33 2.97 -9.46
C ASN A 164 15.51 1.61 -8.77
N GLU A 165 15.56 1.59 -7.45
CA GLU A 165 15.63 0.36 -6.66
C GLU A 165 14.42 -0.55 -6.96
N ILE A 166 13.21 -0.03 -6.80
CA ILE A 166 11.97 -0.79 -7.02
C ILE A 166 11.87 -1.26 -8.47
N LEU A 167 12.20 -0.40 -9.44
CA LEU A 167 12.23 -0.78 -10.86
C LEU A 167 13.18 -1.96 -11.12
N SER A 168 14.35 -1.98 -10.47
CA SER A 168 15.29 -3.10 -10.62
C SER A 168 14.67 -4.43 -10.18
N TYR A 169 13.84 -4.44 -9.13
CA TYR A 169 13.15 -5.64 -8.66
C TYR A 169 12.09 -6.11 -9.66
N PHE A 170 11.34 -5.18 -10.27
CA PHE A 170 10.40 -5.52 -11.33
C PHE A 170 11.09 -6.11 -12.57
N LEU A 171 12.24 -5.56 -12.97
CA LEU A 171 13.00 -6.03 -14.12
C LEU A 171 13.59 -7.44 -13.86
N ASN A 172 14.20 -7.65 -12.70
CA ASN A 172 14.78 -8.95 -12.33
C ASN A 172 13.74 -10.07 -12.30
N ALA A 173 12.52 -9.79 -11.80
CA ALA A 173 11.44 -10.76 -11.79
C ALA A 173 10.98 -11.17 -13.20
N GLN A 174 11.03 -10.25 -14.18
CA GLN A 174 10.71 -10.58 -15.58
C GLN A 174 11.79 -11.45 -16.22
N THR A 175 13.06 -11.19 -15.92
CA THR A 175 14.19 -11.98 -16.42
C THR A 175 14.15 -13.40 -15.86
N ASN A 176 13.85 -13.57 -14.57
CA ASN A 176 13.78 -14.89 -13.95
C ASN A 176 12.63 -15.73 -14.52
N LYS A 177 11.44 -15.15 -14.73
CA LYS A 177 10.31 -15.85 -15.37
C LYS A 177 10.64 -16.37 -16.77
N LYS A 178 11.30 -15.55 -17.60
CA LYS A 178 11.74 -15.99 -18.94
C LYS A 178 12.76 -17.14 -18.88
N THR A 179 13.50 -17.26 -17.79
CA THR A 179 14.53 -18.30 -17.65
C THR A 179 13.91 -19.60 -17.14
N GLU A 180 12.92 -19.52 -16.25
CA GLU A 180 12.11 -20.67 -15.79
C GLU A 180 11.28 -21.27 -16.94
N ASP A 181 10.64 -20.43 -17.76
CA ASP A 181 9.88 -20.86 -18.94
C ASP A 181 10.77 -21.59 -19.98
N LEU A 182 12.08 -21.30 -20.02
CA LEU A 182 13.06 -21.97 -20.89
C LEU A 182 13.66 -23.24 -20.28
N SER A 183 13.66 -23.37 -18.94
CA SER A 183 14.16 -24.57 -18.26
C SER A 183 13.13 -25.70 -18.17
N ASP A 184 11.85 -25.39 -18.32
CA ASP A 184 10.76 -26.38 -18.36
C ASP A 184 10.61 -27.06 -19.74
N GLU A 185 11.42 -26.64 -20.74
CA GLU A 185 11.45 -27.21 -22.09
C GLU A 185 12.62 -28.20 -22.34
N TYR A 186 13.40 -28.59 -21.31
CA TYR A 186 14.54 -29.52 -21.44
C TYR A 186 14.54 -30.67 -20.43
#